data_AF-A0A0G4NKW3-F1
#
_entry.id   AF-A0A0G4NKW3-F1
#
_cell.length_a   1.000
_cell.length_b   1.000
_cell.length_c   1.000
_cell.angle_alpha   90.00
_cell.angle_beta   90.00
_cell.angle_gamma   90.00
#
_symmetry.space_group_name_H-M   'P 1'
#
loop_
_entity.id
_entity.type
_entity.pdbx_description
1 polymer ?
#
loop_
_entity_poly.entity_id
_entity_poly.type
_entity_poly.pdbx_seq_one_letter_code
_entity_poly.pdbx_strand_id
1 'polypeptide(L)'
;MSRLLQELPVEKATIAEKVKLYNDCNRKVAILCNHKRTVGAGHQAQMEKLGDRIKGLKYQQWRTKMMILDVDPKQKKKLGVDFFKLDEELDNEWIEEHLNFLYEEQRTKITKKFEKDNEKLIAEGSKKLPEKELKERLKAASELLTKLKKEHKTKKVEAEGRGPTVEKLLEGAKKIEERAKNLELQAQDRDGNKEVALGTSKLNYIDPRLTVVFSRKFDVPIEKFFSKTMREKFNWAIQSVDDDTWEF
;
A
#
# COMPACT_ATOMS: atom_id res chain seq x y z
N MET A 1 14.26 -25.38 5.03
CA MET A 1 13.84 -24.37 4.04
C MET A 1 13.31 -25.05 2.79
N SER A 2 14.15 -25.80 2.06
CA SER A 2 13.80 -26.73 0.97
C SER A 2 12.36 -27.31 1.04
N ARG A 3 12.10 -28.23 1.98
CA ARG A 3 10.77 -28.83 2.20
C ARG A 3 9.63 -27.82 2.33
N LEU A 4 9.83 -26.72 3.05
CA LEU A 4 8.80 -25.70 3.23
C LEU A 4 8.46 -24.99 1.91
N LEU A 5 9.43 -24.81 1.01
CA LEU A 5 9.22 -24.18 -0.30
C LEU A 5 8.50 -25.12 -1.28
N GLN A 6 8.70 -26.43 -1.17
CA GLN A 6 8.00 -27.43 -2.00
C GLN A 6 6.50 -27.50 -1.69
N GLU A 7 6.12 -27.29 -0.43
CA GLU A 7 4.73 -27.36 0.06
C GLU A 7 3.89 -26.09 -0.26
N LEU A 8 4.48 -25.07 -0.93
CA LEU A 8 3.81 -23.78 -1.13
C LEU A 8 2.83 -23.77 -2.32
N PRO A 9 1.63 -23.16 -2.18
CA PRO A 9 0.71 -22.93 -3.29
C PRO A 9 1.08 -21.65 -4.06
N VAL A 10 2.08 -21.72 -4.95
CA VAL A 10 2.69 -20.52 -5.57
C VAL A 10 2.17 -20.20 -6.99
N GLU A 11 1.54 -21.15 -7.68
CA GLU A 11 1.26 -21.06 -9.13
C GLU A 11 0.35 -19.91 -9.55
N LYS A 12 -0.59 -19.50 -8.70
CA LYS A 12 -1.55 -18.41 -8.98
C LYS A 12 -1.38 -17.19 -8.08
N ALA A 13 -0.30 -17.16 -7.29
CA ALA A 13 -0.03 -16.08 -6.35
C ALA A 13 0.57 -14.85 -7.06
N THR A 14 0.15 -13.67 -6.64
CA THR A 14 0.79 -12.40 -7.01
C THR A 14 2.21 -12.34 -6.46
N ILE A 15 3.06 -11.49 -7.04
CA ILE A 15 4.45 -11.30 -6.55
C ILE A 15 4.47 -10.98 -5.05
N ALA A 16 3.54 -10.15 -4.56
CA ALA A 16 3.45 -9.81 -3.14
C ALA A 16 3.13 -11.03 -2.26
N GLU A 17 2.19 -11.87 -2.67
CA GLU A 17 1.84 -13.11 -1.97
C GLU A 17 3.01 -14.10 -1.99
N LYS A 18 3.68 -14.27 -3.13
CA LYS A 18 4.88 -15.11 -3.25
C LYS A 18 5.97 -14.68 -2.27
N VAL A 19 6.22 -13.38 -2.15
CA VAL A 19 7.19 -12.82 -1.19
C VAL A 19 6.77 -13.11 0.24
N LYS A 20 5.49 -12.94 0.59
CA LYS A 20 4.97 -13.27 1.92
C LYS A 20 5.14 -14.76 2.24
N LEU A 21 4.77 -15.66 1.32
CA LEU A 21 4.92 -17.11 1.50
C LEU A 21 6.38 -17.51 1.75
N TYR A 22 7.31 -16.92 1.00
CA TYR A 22 8.74 -17.10 1.24
C TYR A 22 9.15 -16.61 2.64
N ASN A 23 8.69 -15.42 3.05
CA ASN A 23 9.00 -14.87 4.37
C ASN A 23 8.40 -15.73 5.50
N ASP A 24 7.20 -16.28 5.31
CA ASP A 24 6.58 -17.23 6.24
C ASP A 24 7.44 -18.51 6.38
N CYS A 25 8.01 -19.01 5.28
CA CYS A 25 8.96 -20.13 5.32
C CYS A 25 10.26 -19.76 6.06
N ASN A 26 10.83 -18.59 5.78
CA ASN A 26 12.02 -18.10 6.47
C ASN A 26 11.75 -17.90 7.98
N ARG A 27 10.56 -17.41 8.34
CA ARG A 27 10.12 -17.27 9.74
C ARG A 27 10.08 -18.60 10.44
N LYS A 28 9.53 -19.66 9.82
CA LYS A 28 9.56 -21.02 10.37
C LYS A 28 11.00 -21.48 10.62
N VAL A 29 11.92 -21.27 9.69
CA VAL A 29 13.34 -21.60 9.87
C VAL A 29 13.94 -20.79 11.03
N ALA A 30 13.68 -19.49 11.09
CA ALA A 30 14.20 -18.63 12.15
C ALA A 30 13.68 -19.02 13.54
N ILE A 31 12.42 -19.45 13.65
CA ILE A 31 11.84 -20.00 14.88
C ILE A 31 12.54 -21.31 15.27
N LEU A 32 12.76 -22.22 14.31
CA LEU A 32 13.50 -23.46 14.55
C LEU A 32 14.95 -23.21 15.02
N CYS A 33 15.60 -22.17 14.48
CA CYS A 33 16.93 -21.73 14.91
C CYS A 33 16.91 -20.86 16.18
N ASN A 34 15.75 -20.65 16.81
CA ASN A 34 15.57 -19.81 18.00
C ASN A 34 16.09 -18.36 17.85
N HIS A 35 15.99 -17.77 16.65
CA HIS A 35 16.36 -16.38 16.39
C HIS A 35 15.25 -15.42 16.82
N LYS A 36 15.06 -15.28 18.13
CA LYS A 36 14.10 -14.34 18.71
C LYS A 36 14.64 -12.91 18.68
N ARG A 37 13.73 -11.94 18.62
CA ARG A 37 14.01 -10.52 18.87
C ARG A 37 12.89 -9.91 19.70
N THR A 38 13.21 -8.90 20.48
CA THR A 38 12.20 -8.10 21.16
C THR A 38 11.43 -7.23 20.17
N VAL A 39 10.13 -7.06 20.39
CA VAL A 39 9.30 -6.14 19.61
C VAL A 39 9.80 -4.71 19.84
N GLY A 40 10.08 -3.98 18.75
CA GLY A 40 10.54 -2.60 18.85
C GLY A 40 9.45 -1.68 19.42
N ALA A 41 9.83 -0.70 20.24
CA ALA A 41 8.91 0.22 20.90
C ALA A 41 7.97 0.98 19.93
N GLY A 42 8.42 1.24 18.69
CA GLY A 42 7.62 1.91 17.66
C GLY A 42 6.76 0.98 16.80
N HIS A 43 6.75 -0.34 17.05
CA HIS A 43 6.04 -1.31 16.19
C HIS A 43 4.54 -1.03 16.14
N GLN A 44 3.91 -0.81 17.30
CA GLN A 44 2.48 -0.55 17.38
C GLN A 44 2.08 0.71 16.58
N ALA A 45 2.75 1.83 16.81
CA ALA A 45 2.49 3.07 16.07
C ALA A 45 2.74 2.93 14.55
N GLN A 46 3.66 2.06 14.14
CA GLN A 46 3.86 1.74 12.71
C GLN A 46 2.72 0.91 12.13
N MET A 47 2.19 -0.04 12.90
CA MET A 47 1.05 -0.88 12.50
C MET A 47 -0.24 -0.06 12.44
N GLU A 48 -0.48 0.83 13.39
CA GLU A 48 -1.62 1.77 13.38
C GLU A 48 -1.60 2.63 12.11
N LYS A 49 -0.45 3.26 11.80
CA LYS A 49 -0.28 4.04 10.56
C LYS A 49 -0.51 3.22 9.28
N LEU A 50 -0.12 1.94 9.26
CA LEU A 50 -0.40 1.06 8.14
C LEU A 50 -1.89 0.75 8.05
N GLY A 51 -2.54 0.49 9.18
CA GLY A 51 -3.98 0.28 9.28
C GLY A 51 -4.76 1.49 8.75
N ASP A 52 -4.44 2.70 9.20
CA ASP A 52 -5.08 3.94 8.73
C ASP A 52 -4.89 4.15 7.23
N ARG A 53 -3.72 3.81 6.70
CA ARG A 53 -3.46 3.89 5.26
C ARG A 53 -4.30 2.88 4.46
N ILE A 54 -4.48 1.67 4.99
CA ILE A 54 -5.35 0.64 4.39
C ILE A 54 -6.80 1.11 4.41
N LYS A 55 -7.29 1.57 5.56
CA LYS A 55 -8.64 2.15 5.72
C LYS A 55 -8.87 3.33 4.78
N GLY A 56 -7.89 4.23 4.63
CA GLY A 56 -7.93 5.32 3.66
C GLY A 56 -8.07 4.87 2.21
N LEU A 57 -7.35 3.80 1.81
CA LEU A 57 -7.52 3.21 0.47
C LEU A 57 -8.90 2.57 0.31
N LYS A 58 -9.39 1.85 1.32
CA LYS A 58 -10.74 1.25 1.30
C LYS A 58 -11.83 2.34 1.17
N TYR A 59 -11.70 3.45 1.90
CA TYR A 59 -12.60 4.60 1.77
C TYR A 59 -12.52 5.23 0.37
N GLN A 60 -11.31 5.41 -0.16
CA GLN A 60 -11.12 5.92 -1.53
C GLN A 60 -11.71 4.97 -2.58
N GLN A 61 -11.57 3.66 -2.40
CA GLN A 61 -12.16 2.65 -3.25
C GLN A 61 -13.69 2.78 -3.24
N TRP A 62 -14.29 2.85 -2.05
CA TRP A 62 -15.72 3.06 -1.87
C TRP A 62 -16.20 4.35 -2.56
N ARG A 63 -15.50 5.47 -2.36
CA ARG A 63 -15.82 6.74 -3.03
C ARG A 63 -15.79 6.61 -4.56
N THR A 64 -14.77 5.93 -5.10
CA THR A 64 -14.65 5.65 -6.55
C THR A 64 -15.79 4.76 -7.05
N LYS A 65 -16.19 3.76 -6.26
CA LYS A 65 -17.35 2.91 -6.57
C LYS A 65 -18.65 3.72 -6.57
N MET A 66 -18.83 4.67 -5.66
CA MET A 66 -20.01 5.55 -5.66
C MET A 66 -20.08 6.42 -6.91
N MET A 67 -18.96 6.91 -7.43
CA MET A 67 -18.91 7.69 -8.69
C MET A 67 -19.44 6.88 -9.89
N ILE A 68 -19.31 5.55 -9.87
CA ILE A 68 -19.86 4.70 -10.94
C ILE A 68 -21.39 4.85 -11.01
N LEU A 69 -22.06 5.00 -9.86
CA LEU A 69 -23.51 5.17 -9.80
C LEU A 69 -23.97 6.55 -10.26
N ASP A 70 -23.10 7.56 -10.19
CA ASP A 70 -23.35 8.89 -10.75
C ASP A 70 -23.29 8.86 -12.28
N VAL A 71 -22.30 8.14 -12.85
CA VAL A 71 -22.16 7.96 -14.31
C VAL A 71 -23.25 7.05 -14.89
N ASP A 72 -23.51 5.91 -14.27
CA ASP A 72 -24.55 4.96 -14.69
C ASP A 72 -25.23 4.29 -13.48
N PRO A 73 -26.40 4.80 -13.05
CA PRO A 73 -27.17 4.23 -11.94
C PRO A 73 -27.57 2.76 -12.14
N LYS A 74 -27.63 2.25 -13.39
CA LYS A 74 -27.99 0.86 -13.68
C LYS A 74 -26.91 -0.12 -13.22
N GLN A 75 -25.68 0.34 -13.01
CA GLN A 75 -24.59 -0.50 -12.50
C GLN A 75 -24.88 -1.09 -11.12
N LYS A 76 -25.74 -0.44 -10.31
CA LYS A 76 -26.22 -1.00 -9.04
C LYS A 76 -26.89 -2.37 -9.20
N LYS A 77 -27.66 -2.55 -10.29
CA LYS A 77 -28.31 -3.83 -10.60
C LYS A 77 -27.33 -4.84 -11.20
N LYS A 78 -26.37 -4.37 -12.01
CA LYS A 78 -25.41 -5.23 -12.71
C LYS A 78 -24.33 -5.82 -11.79
N LEU A 79 -23.77 -4.99 -10.91
CA LEU A 79 -22.66 -5.36 -10.02
C LEU A 79 -23.12 -5.81 -8.62
N GLY A 80 -24.41 -5.66 -8.32
CA GLY A 80 -24.99 -6.00 -7.02
C GLY A 80 -24.78 -4.91 -5.97
N VAL A 81 -25.60 -4.95 -4.92
CA VAL A 81 -25.58 -3.94 -3.84
C VAL A 81 -24.29 -4.03 -3.01
N ASP A 82 -23.77 -5.23 -2.81
CA ASP A 82 -22.59 -5.49 -1.98
C ASP A 82 -21.33 -4.84 -2.54
N PHE A 83 -21.21 -4.74 -3.87
CA PHE A 83 -20.09 -4.05 -4.51
C PHE A 83 -19.95 -2.59 -4.06
N PHE A 84 -21.09 -1.95 -3.75
CA PHE A 84 -21.22 -0.55 -3.35
C PHE A 84 -21.30 -0.36 -1.83
N LYS A 85 -21.26 -1.44 -1.04
CA LYS A 85 -21.28 -1.35 0.42
C LYS A 85 -19.97 -0.73 0.92
N LEU A 86 -20.08 0.07 1.97
CA LEU A 86 -18.94 0.56 2.73
C LEU A 86 -18.35 -0.61 3.54
N ASP A 87 -17.03 -0.70 3.61
CA ASP A 87 -16.36 -1.70 4.44
C ASP A 87 -16.74 -1.51 5.92
N GLU A 88 -17.02 -2.60 6.63
CA GLU A 88 -17.50 -2.59 8.02
C GLU A 88 -16.45 -2.08 9.01
N GLU A 89 -15.16 -2.13 8.63
CA GLU A 89 -14.05 -1.58 9.42
C GLU A 89 -13.97 -0.04 9.39
N LEU A 90 -14.77 0.61 8.54
CA LEU A 90 -14.84 2.06 8.38
C LEU A 90 -16.06 2.59 9.13
N ASP A 91 -15.92 2.70 10.46
CA ASP A 91 -16.94 3.34 11.30
C ASP A 91 -17.04 4.86 11.04
N ASN A 92 -18.14 5.46 11.51
CA ASN A 92 -18.39 6.89 11.28
C ASN A 92 -17.35 7.79 11.97
N GLU A 93 -16.82 7.37 13.12
CA GLU A 93 -15.82 8.13 13.88
C GLU A 93 -14.52 8.24 13.10
N TRP A 94 -13.98 7.11 12.64
CA TRP A 94 -12.80 7.04 11.80
C TRP A 94 -13.00 7.81 10.49
N ILE A 95 -14.19 7.76 9.90
CA ILE A 95 -14.46 8.53 8.66
C ILE A 95 -14.39 10.02 8.94
N GLU A 96 -15.00 10.52 10.02
CA GLU A 96 -14.92 11.94 10.37
C GLU A 96 -13.47 12.39 10.59
N GLU A 97 -12.68 11.59 11.30
CA GLU A 97 -11.24 11.82 11.46
C GLU A 97 -10.49 11.81 10.13
N HIS A 98 -10.79 10.83 9.26
CA HIS A 98 -10.17 10.71 7.94
C HIS A 98 -10.50 11.91 7.05
N LEU A 99 -11.74 12.41 7.09
CA LEU A 99 -12.14 13.60 6.35
C LEU A 99 -11.40 14.85 6.84
N ASN A 100 -11.25 14.99 8.16
CA ASN A 100 -10.46 16.08 8.76
C ASN A 100 -8.96 15.94 8.40
N PHE A 101 -8.43 14.72 8.36
CA PHE A 101 -7.08 14.44 7.89
C PHE A 101 -6.87 14.88 6.44
N LEU A 102 -7.79 14.53 5.52
CA LEU A 102 -7.73 14.96 4.12
C LEU A 102 -7.80 16.48 3.98
N TYR A 103 -8.59 17.14 4.83
CA TYR A 103 -8.66 18.60 4.91
C TYR A 103 -7.32 19.22 5.32
N GLU A 104 -6.71 18.75 6.41
CA GLU A 104 -5.42 19.25 6.88
C GLU A 104 -4.27 18.94 5.90
N GLU A 105 -4.31 17.78 5.24
CA GLU A 105 -3.36 17.44 4.19
C GLU A 105 -3.47 18.42 3.01
N GLN A 106 -4.69 18.76 2.59
CA GLN A 106 -4.93 19.71 1.52
C GLN A 106 -4.50 21.13 1.90
N ARG A 107 -4.78 21.59 3.12
CA ARG A 107 -4.28 22.86 3.65
C ARG A 107 -2.76 22.92 3.61
N THR A 108 -2.10 21.88 4.13
CA THR A 108 -0.63 21.78 4.15
C THR A 108 -0.05 21.82 2.74
N LYS A 109 -0.66 21.14 1.77
CA LYS A 109 -0.25 21.19 0.36
C LYS A 109 -0.39 22.59 -0.23
N ILE A 110 -1.51 23.28 0.04
CA ILE A 110 -1.77 24.65 -0.43
C ILE A 110 -0.74 25.61 0.17
N THR A 111 -0.52 25.56 1.48
CA THR A 111 0.44 26.41 2.18
C THR A 111 1.86 26.20 1.65
N LYS A 112 2.33 24.95 1.56
CA LYS A 112 3.66 24.64 1.02
C LYS A 112 3.83 25.08 -0.44
N LYS A 113 2.77 24.97 -1.25
CA LYS A 113 2.81 25.45 -2.65
C LYS A 113 2.90 26.98 -2.69
N PHE A 114 2.11 27.67 -1.87
CA PHE A 114 2.14 29.13 -1.76
C PHE A 114 3.50 29.66 -1.29
N GLU A 115 4.12 29.00 -0.30
CA GLU A 115 5.47 29.31 0.16
C GLU A 115 6.49 29.17 -0.97
N LYS A 116 6.47 28.05 -1.71
CA LYS A 116 7.34 27.83 -2.87
C LYS A 116 7.11 28.82 -4.01
N ASP A 117 5.86 29.17 -4.29
CA ASP A 117 5.53 30.18 -5.30
C ASP A 117 6.11 31.55 -4.90
N ASN A 118 6.02 31.90 -3.62
CA ASN A 118 6.63 33.13 -3.09
C ASN A 118 8.16 33.12 -3.13
N GLU A 119 8.80 32.00 -2.78
CA GLU A 119 10.26 31.86 -2.90
C GLU A 119 10.73 32.08 -4.34
N LYS A 120 10.02 31.53 -5.32
CA LYS A 120 10.31 31.73 -6.75
C LYS A 120 10.14 33.19 -7.16
N LEU A 121 9.03 33.83 -6.77
CA LEU A 121 8.78 35.23 -7.08
C LEU A 121 9.89 36.14 -6.54
N ILE A 122 10.34 35.91 -5.31
CA ILE A 122 11.46 36.67 -4.71
C ILE A 122 12.76 36.44 -5.50
N ALA A 123 13.05 35.19 -5.89
CA ALA A 123 14.22 34.85 -6.69
C ALA A 123 14.20 35.51 -8.08
N GLU A 124 13.01 35.69 -8.65
CA GLU A 124 12.75 36.38 -9.92
C GLU A 124 12.69 37.92 -9.76
N GLY A 125 12.97 38.46 -8.57
CA GLY A 125 12.94 39.90 -8.29
C GLY A 125 11.54 40.50 -8.12
N SER A 126 10.51 39.66 -8.07
CA SER A 126 9.11 40.03 -7.85
C SER A 126 8.75 40.03 -6.36
N LYS A 127 7.69 40.77 -6.00
CA LYS A 127 7.18 40.81 -4.62
C LYS A 127 6.40 39.53 -4.28
N LYS A 128 6.39 39.17 -2.99
CA LYS A 128 5.59 38.07 -2.44
C LYS A 128 4.10 38.30 -2.70
N LEU A 129 3.37 37.21 -2.96
CA LEU A 129 1.91 37.20 -2.98
C LEU A 129 1.35 37.57 -1.59
N PRO A 130 0.24 38.33 -1.52
CA PRO A 130 -0.35 38.74 -0.25
C PRO A 130 -0.99 37.57 0.48
N GLU A 131 -1.08 37.64 1.81
CA GLU A 131 -1.74 36.61 2.63
C GLU A 131 -3.22 36.40 2.29
N LYS A 132 -3.87 37.42 1.70
CA LYS A 132 -5.25 37.30 1.22
C LYS A 132 -5.40 36.21 0.15
N GLU A 133 -4.40 36.08 -0.72
CA GLU A 133 -4.33 35.04 -1.75
C GLU A 133 -4.23 33.64 -1.11
N LEU A 134 -3.43 33.51 -0.05
CA LEU A 134 -3.36 32.26 0.71
C LEU A 134 -4.71 31.90 1.33
N LYS A 135 -5.39 32.86 1.97
CA LYS A 135 -6.73 32.65 2.54
C LYS A 135 -7.75 32.23 1.49
N GLU A 136 -7.68 32.82 0.29
CA GLU A 136 -8.53 32.45 -0.83
C GLU A 136 -8.26 31.02 -1.32
N ARG A 137 -6.98 30.66 -1.50
CA ARG A 137 -6.59 29.29 -1.86
C ARG A 137 -7.02 28.27 -0.79
N LEU A 138 -6.96 28.62 0.49
CA LEU A 138 -7.40 27.75 1.59
C LEU A 138 -8.90 27.47 1.58
N LYS A 139 -9.74 28.32 0.95
CA LYS A 139 -11.18 28.02 0.78
C LYS A 139 -11.40 26.71 0.04
N ALA A 140 -10.53 26.37 -0.91
CA ALA A 140 -10.59 25.10 -1.63
C ALA A 140 -10.49 23.89 -0.69
N ALA A 141 -9.74 24.00 0.41
CA ALA A 141 -9.69 22.94 1.42
C ALA A 141 -11.02 22.85 2.20
N SER A 142 -11.59 23.98 2.61
CA SER A 142 -12.88 24.01 3.32
C SER A 142 -14.04 23.50 2.45
N GLU A 143 -14.03 23.85 1.16
CA GLU A 143 -14.97 23.33 0.16
C GLU A 143 -14.82 21.82 -0.02
N LEU A 144 -13.58 21.31 -0.09
CA LEU A 144 -13.31 19.87 -0.14
C LEU A 144 -13.90 19.15 1.08
N LEU A 145 -13.68 19.65 2.30
CA LEU A 145 -14.23 19.05 3.52
C LEU A 145 -15.76 19.01 3.48
N THR A 146 -16.38 20.12 3.08
CA THR A 146 -17.85 20.25 2.97
C THR A 146 -18.40 19.26 1.95
N LYS A 147 -17.73 19.14 0.79
CA LYS A 147 -18.08 18.19 -0.25
C LYS A 147 -17.99 16.75 0.26
N LEU A 148 -16.86 16.35 0.85
CA LEU A 148 -16.66 14.99 1.34
C LEU A 148 -17.65 14.62 2.46
N LYS A 149 -17.96 15.55 3.37
CA LYS A 149 -18.98 15.34 4.41
C LYS A 149 -20.37 15.13 3.81
N LYS A 150 -20.75 15.92 2.80
CA LYS A 150 -22.03 15.77 2.08
C LYS A 150 -22.10 14.45 1.33
N GLU A 151 -21.04 14.09 0.63
CA GLU A 151 -20.93 12.82 -0.11
C GLU A 151 -21.08 11.61 0.82
N HIS A 152 -20.39 11.60 1.95
CA HIS A 152 -20.49 10.53 2.93
C HIS A 152 -21.91 10.42 3.51
N LYS A 153 -22.49 11.56 3.94
CA LYS A 153 -23.85 11.60 4.51
C LYS A 153 -24.93 11.15 3.52
N THR A 154 -24.79 11.52 2.25
CA THR A 154 -25.78 11.22 1.21
C THR A 154 -25.53 9.90 0.49
N LYS A 155 -24.33 9.31 0.65
CA LYS A 155 -23.83 8.17 -0.13
C LYS A 155 -23.90 8.39 -1.64
N LYS A 156 -23.84 9.65 -2.07
CA LYS A 156 -23.83 10.07 -3.48
C LYS A 156 -22.54 10.83 -3.73
N VAL A 157 -21.74 10.35 -4.66
CA VAL A 157 -20.45 10.93 -5.01
C VAL A 157 -20.48 11.34 -6.47
N GLU A 158 -20.28 12.62 -6.73
CA GLU A 158 -20.20 13.16 -8.10
C GLU A 158 -18.96 12.61 -8.80
N ALA A 159 -19.11 12.20 -10.06
CA ALA A 159 -18.00 11.68 -10.85
C ALA A 159 -16.99 12.80 -11.15
N GLU A 160 -15.78 12.66 -10.59
CA GLU A 160 -14.68 13.61 -10.77
C GLU A 160 -13.58 13.03 -11.67
N GLY A 161 -12.88 13.90 -12.40
CA GLY A 161 -11.72 13.54 -13.24
C GLY A 161 -11.93 13.83 -14.73
N ARG A 162 -10.89 13.58 -15.54
CA ARG A 162 -10.90 13.89 -16.98
C ARG A 162 -11.66 12.81 -17.76
N GLY A 163 -12.96 13.05 -17.98
CA GLY A 163 -13.85 12.14 -18.72
C GLY A 163 -14.05 10.82 -17.97
N PRO A 164 -14.78 10.86 -16.82
CA PRO A 164 -15.07 9.66 -16.05
C PRO A 164 -16.00 8.74 -16.86
N THR A 165 -15.54 7.52 -17.11
CA THR A 165 -16.36 6.45 -17.69
C THR A 165 -16.47 5.32 -16.67
N VAL A 166 -17.52 4.51 -16.78
CA VAL A 166 -17.71 3.34 -15.91
C VAL A 166 -16.48 2.44 -15.94
N GLU A 167 -15.92 2.18 -17.11
CA GLU A 167 -14.73 1.35 -17.29
C GLU A 167 -13.51 1.90 -16.55
N LYS A 168 -13.21 3.19 -16.69
CA LYS A 168 -12.08 3.84 -16.00
C LYS A 168 -12.25 3.81 -14.48
N LEU A 169 -13.46 4.03 -13.99
CA LEU A 169 -13.76 4.02 -12.56
C LEU A 169 -13.68 2.61 -11.98
N LEU A 170 -14.12 1.59 -12.72
CA LEU A 170 -13.95 0.19 -12.34
C LEU A 170 -12.47 -0.21 -12.28
N GLU A 171 -11.69 0.16 -13.29
CA GLU A 171 -10.25 -0.08 -13.30
C GLU A 171 -9.54 0.66 -12.15
N GLY A 172 -9.96 1.90 -11.89
CA GLY A 172 -9.47 2.70 -10.75
C GLY A 172 -9.78 2.04 -9.41
N ALA A 173 -11.02 1.60 -9.19
CA ALA A 173 -11.43 0.90 -7.98
C ALA A 173 -10.66 -0.42 -7.80
N LYS A 174 -10.42 -1.18 -8.88
CA LYS A 174 -9.60 -2.40 -8.85
C LYS A 174 -8.15 -2.11 -8.48
N LYS A 175 -7.54 -1.08 -9.07
CA LYS A 175 -6.17 -0.66 -8.73
C LYS A 175 -6.03 -0.23 -7.27
N ILE A 176 -7.03 0.47 -6.73
CA ILE A 176 -7.05 0.84 -5.30
C ILE A 176 -7.17 -0.41 -4.42
N GLU A 177 -8.01 -1.37 -4.81
CA GLU A 177 -8.16 -2.66 -4.12
C GLU A 177 -6.84 -3.44 -4.05
N GLU A 178 -6.16 -3.59 -5.19
CA GLU A 178 -4.86 -4.27 -5.27
C GLU A 178 -3.82 -3.58 -4.39
N ARG A 179 -3.83 -2.24 -4.33
CA ARG A 179 -2.96 -1.49 -3.43
C ARG A 179 -3.28 -1.71 -1.95
N ALA A 180 -4.56 -1.78 -1.59
CA ALA A 180 -4.99 -2.08 -0.23
C ALA A 180 -4.55 -3.49 0.19
N LYS A 181 -4.83 -4.50 -0.65
CA LYS A 181 -4.40 -5.90 -0.44
C LYS A 181 -2.90 -6.04 -0.28
N ASN A 182 -2.12 -5.34 -1.12
CA ASN A 182 -0.65 -5.36 -1.00
C ASN A 182 -0.16 -4.76 0.34
N LEU A 183 -0.81 -3.70 0.83
CA LEU A 183 -0.49 -3.13 2.15
C LEU A 183 -0.94 -4.04 3.30
N GLU A 184 -2.07 -4.71 3.17
CA GLU A 184 -2.53 -5.71 4.15
C GLU A 184 -1.55 -6.87 4.26
N LEU A 185 -1.08 -7.41 3.13
CA LEU A 185 -0.04 -8.44 3.11
C LEU A 185 1.26 -7.96 3.77
N GLN A 186 1.66 -6.72 3.50
CA GLN A 186 2.84 -6.11 4.12
C GLN A 186 2.66 -5.94 5.64
N ALA A 187 1.47 -5.52 6.09
CA ALA A 187 1.13 -5.38 7.50
C ALA A 187 1.18 -6.75 8.20
N GLN A 188 0.58 -7.78 7.61
CA GLN A 188 0.60 -9.15 8.14
C GLN A 188 2.02 -9.70 8.22
N ASP A 189 2.84 -9.53 7.17
CA ASP A 189 4.24 -9.97 7.18
C ASP A 189 5.04 -9.25 8.27
N ARG A 190 4.85 -7.92 8.41
CA ARG A 190 5.54 -7.14 9.44
C ARG A 190 5.15 -7.56 10.85
N ASP A 191 3.87 -7.76 11.10
CA ASP A 191 3.37 -8.16 12.43
C ASP A 191 3.76 -9.61 12.76
N GLY A 192 3.63 -10.53 11.81
CA GLY A 192 4.07 -11.91 11.97
C GLY A 192 5.55 -12.01 12.32
N ASN A 193 6.39 -11.16 11.72
CA ASN A 193 7.83 -11.17 11.94
C ASN A 193 8.28 -10.33 13.15
N LYS A 194 7.40 -9.74 13.95
CA LYS A 194 7.78 -8.77 15.00
C LYS A 194 8.71 -9.33 16.07
N GLU A 195 8.60 -10.62 16.38
CA GLU A 195 9.39 -11.30 17.43
C GLU A 195 10.55 -12.16 16.89
N VAL A 196 10.77 -12.17 15.57
CA VAL A 196 11.73 -13.08 14.93
C VAL A 196 12.75 -12.32 14.07
N ALA A 197 14.04 -12.64 14.24
CA ALA A 197 15.14 -12.06 13.47
C ALA A 197 15.41 -12.84 12.17
N LEU A 198 14.63 -12.52 11.13
CA LEU A 198 14.71 -13.17 9.81
C LEU A 198 16.05 -13.02 9.08
N GLY A 199 16.82 -11.96 9.38
CA GLY A 199 18.10 -11.70 8.72
C GLY A 199 19.14 -12.76 9.05
N THR A 200 19.18 -13.22 10.29
CA THR A 200 20.18 -14.18 10.78
C THR A 200 19.99 -15.55 10.12
N SER A 201 18.75 -16.06 10.09
CA SER A 201 18.44 -17.33 9.40
C SER A 201 18.77 -17.25 7.91
N LYS A 202 18.39 -16.15 7.27
CA LYS A 202 18.59 -15.95 5.84
C LYS A 202 20.06 -15.80 5.45
N LEU A 203 20.89 -15.20 6.31
CA LEU A 203 22.29 -14.96 6.01
C LEU A 203 23.19 -16.18 6.30
N ASN A 204 22.84 -16.97 7.31
CA ASN A 204 23.76 -17.96 7.88
C ASN A 204 23.23 -19.40 7.88
N TYR A 205 21.91 -19.62 7.74
CA TYR A 205 21.30 -20.95 7.95
C TYR A 205 20.42 -21.41 6.78
N ILE A 206 20.21 -20.57 5.78
CA ILE A 206 19.52 -20.91 4.54
C ILE A 206 20.54 -20.89 3.42
N ASP A 207 20.64 -21.98 2.66
CA ASP A 207 21.43 -22.00 1.44
C ASP A 207 20.88 -20.94 0.46
N PRO A 208 21.68 -19.93 0.07
CA PRO A 208 21.21 -18.86 -0.80
C PRO A 208 20.72 -19.37 -2.16
N ARG A 209 21.21 -20.53 -2.64
CA ARG A 209 20.73 -21.15 -3.89
C ARG A 209 19.24 -21.49 -3.83
N LEU A 210 18.71 -21.90 -2.68
CA LEU A 210 17.26 -22.13 -2.51
C LEU A 210 16.44 -20.86 -2.76
N THR A 211 16.97 -19.70 -2.37
CA THR A 211 16.32 -18.41 -2.63
C THR A 211 16.40 -18.04 -4.11
N VAL A 212 17.54 -18.29 -4.75
CA VAL A 212 17.75 -18.05 -6.18
C VAL A 212 16.82 -18.92 -7.01
N VAL A 213 16.73 -20.23 -6.72
CA VAL A 213 15.80 -21.16 -7.36
C VAL A 213 14.36 -20.69 -7.19
N PHE A 214 13.95 -20.27 -5.99
CA PHE A 214 12.60 -19.73 -5.77
C PHE A 214 12.34 -18.48 -6.61
N SER A 215 13.29 -17.55 -6.65
CA SER A 215 13.22 -16.32 -7.42
C SER A 215 13.03 -16.59 -8.92
N ARG A 216 13.81 -17.51 -9.49
CA ARG A 216 13.73 -17.86 -10.92
C ARG A 216 12.49 -18.69 -11.24
N LYS A 217 12.23 -19.77 -10.49
CA LYS A 217 11.09 -20.68 -10.71
C LYS A 217 9.73 -19.96 -10.67
N PHE A 218 9.59 -18.93 -9.83
CA PHE A 218 8.33 -18.22 -9.65
C PHE A 218 8.34 -16.79 -10.18
N ASP A 219 9.36 -16.40 -10.95
CA ASP A 219 9.52 -15.08 -11.55
C ASP A 219 9.31 -13.94 -10.53
N VAL A 220 10.00 -14.04 -9.40
CA VAL A 220 10.01 -13.00 -8.36
C VAL A 220 11.38 -12.35 -8.36
N PRO A 221 11.49 -11.03 -8.55
CA PRO A 221 12.78 -10.37 -8.61
C PRO A 221 13.63 -10.60 -7.35
N ILE A 222 14.89 -10.99 -7.53
CA ILE A 222 15.78 -11.42 -6.43
C ILE A 222 16.01 -10.30 -5.38
N GLU A 223 15.86 -9.04 -5.78
CA GLU A 223 15.95 -7.89 -4.88
C GLU A 223 14.81 -7.82 -3.86
N LYS A 224 13.70 -8.53 -4.08
CA LYS A 224 12.64 -8.70 -3.08
C LYS A 224 13.09 -9.58 -1.92
N PHE A 225 14.10 -10.43 -2.12
CA PHE A 225 14.65 -11.31 -1.11
C PHE A 225 16.00 -10.82 -0.58
N PHE A 226 16.94 -10.49 -1.45
CA PHE A 226 18.29 -10.10 -1.06
C PHE A 226 18.48 -8.59 -1.21
N SER A 227 18.92 -7.93 -0.14
CA SER A 227 19.42 -6.55 -0.20
C SER A 227 20.61 -6.45 -1.16
N LYS A 228 21.00 -5.22 -1.54
CA LYS A 228 22.20 -5.01 -2.38
C LYS A 228 23.44 -5.72 -1.81
N THR A 229 23.69 -5.56 -0.52
CA THR A 229 24.82 -6.20 0.18
C THR A 229 24.72 -7.73 0.21
N MET A 230 23.52 -8.30 0.36
CA MET A 230 23.33 -9.76 0.30
C MET A 230 23.55 -10.31 -1.11
N ARG A 231 23.14 -9.58 -2.16
CA ARG A 231 23.38 -10.00 -3.54
C ARG A 231 24.87 -10.01 -3.88
N GLU A 232 25.63 -9.03 -3.40
CA GLU A 232 27.09 -9.01 -3.54
C GLU A 232 27.74 -10.22 -2.84
N LYS A 233 27.34 -10.51 -1.59
CA LYS A 233 27.86 -11.66 -0.82
C LYS A 233 27.52 -13.01 -1.47
N PHE A 234 26.30 -13.16 -1.99
CA PHE A 234 25.80 -14.41 -2.55
C PHE A 234 25.86 -14.46 -4.09
N ASN A 235 26.71 -13.63 -4.70
CA ASN A 235 26.85 -13.59 -6.16
C ASN A 235 27.20 -14.96 -6.76
N TRP A 236 28.04 -15.74 -6.06
CA TRP A 236 28.36 -17.11 -6.46
C TRP A 236 27.12 -18.02 -6.54
N ALA A 237 26.13 -17.84 -5.66
CA ALA A 237 24.89 -18.62 -5.67
C ALA A 237 23.96 -18.16 -6.80
N ILE A 238 23.95 -16.86 -7.09
CA ILE A 238 23.17 -16.28 -8.19
C ILE A 238 23.68 -16.79 -9.54
N GLN A 239 25.00 -16.94 -9.69
CA GLN A 239 25.65 -17.41 -10.92
C GLN A 239 25.64 -18.93 -11.09
N SER A 240 25.62 -19.71 -10.01
CA SER A 240 25.76 -21.18 -10.06
C SER A 240 24.47 -21.95 -10.25
N VAL A 241 23.31 -21.31 -10.10
CA VAL A 241 22.03 -21.93 -10.42
C VAL A 241 21.79 -21.73 -11.91
N ASP A 242 21.79 -22.82 -12.68
CA ASP A 242 21.28 -22.85 -14.06
C ASP A 242 19.81 -23.29 -14.03
N ASP A 243 19.00 -22.75 -14.95
CA ASP A 243 17.54 -22.59 -14.79
C ASP A 243 16.74 -23.89 -14.60
N ASP A 244 17.28 -25.08 -14.93
CA ASP A 244 16.47 -26.29 -15.09
C ASP A 244 16.94 -27.54 -14.32
N THR A 245 18.04 -27.50 -13.54
CA THR A 245 18.59 -28.71 -12.88
C THR A 245 18.48 -28.73 -11.35
N TRP A 246 18.06 -27.62 -10.75
CA TRP A 246 18.03 -27.48 -9.30
C TRP A 246 16.62 -27.59 -8.75
N GLU A 247 16.39 -28.62 -7.93
CA GLU A 247 15.17 -28.77 -7.14
C GLU A 247 15.37 -28.25 -5.71
N PHE A 248 14.26 -27.91 -5.05
CA PHE A 248 14.26 -27.44 -3.67
C PHE A 248 14.75 -28.51 -2.72
#